data_AF-A0A2U2SLF4-F1
#
_entry.id   AF-A0A2U2SLF4-F1
#
_cell.length_a   1.000
_cell.length_b   1.000
_cell.length_c   1.000
_cell.angle_alpha   90.00
_cell.angle_beta   90.00
_cell.angle_gamma   90.00
#
_symmetry.space_group_name_H-M   'P 1'
#
loop_
_entity.id
_entity.type
_entity.pdbx_description
1 polymer ?
#
loop_
_entity_poly.entity_id
_entity_poly.type
_entity_poly.pdbx_seq_one_letter_code
_entity_poly.pdbx_strand_id
1 'polypeptide(L)'
;MTFDLQDYRQFVELIYKHPEWRAELRQIVLTEELLALPELVEKIAESQDRTDRLIHELGEAQRRREEDLTRLVQTVAELAEAQKRSEERLTRLEQTVAELAEAQKRTEQRVEELAEAQKRSEERLTRLEQTVAELAEAQKRSEERLTRLEQTVAELAEAQKRSEERLTRLEQAVAELAEAQKRTEQRVEELAEAQKRSEERLTRLEQAVAELAEAQKRTEQRVEELAELQKRTEQRVEELAEAQKRTASQLGRLAEHIGVSVEQEAADELCYLLRQKGYTLLEGPFTLPLNGEIDVVCRVVDPQGKTLTAVLEAKLRLGNRGVEDWAQQMRSSEFRQQIYEAGYPGPYLVYVYGLRIQPSAYEAVKRFGIGLLTDRGEHIEPQELFD
;
A
#
# COMPACT_ATOMS: atom_id res chain seq x y z
N MET A 1 148.64 -167.72 -89.22
CA MET A 1 147.47 -168.58 -89.49
C MET A 1 146.25 -167.68 -89.55
N THR A 2 145.34 -167.96 -90.49
CA THR A 2 144.02 -167.32 -90.61
C THR A 2 143.23 -167.55 -89.33
N PHE A 3 142.79 -166.48 -88.66
CA PHE A 3 141.93 -166.53 -87.48
C PHE A 3 140.45 -166.57 -87.94
N ASP A 4 139.69 -167.63 -87.62
CA ASP A 4 138.32 -167.88 -88.10
C ASP A 4 137.21 -167.77 -87.02
N LEU A 5 135.95 -167.98 -87.40
CA LEU A 5 134.79 -167.83 -86.51
C LEU A 5 134.65 -168.95 -85.45
N GLN A 6 135.20 -170.13 -85.73
CA GLN A 6 135.32 -171.25 -84.81
C GLN A 6 136.41 -170.96 -83.77
N ASP A 7 137.51 -170.31 -84.18
CA ASP A 7 138.53 -169.78 -83.27
C ASP A 7 137.94 -168.71 -82.32
N TYR A 8 137.04 -167.84 -82.81
CA TYR A 8 136.37 -166.84 -81.97
C TYR A 8 135.43 -167.47 -80.91
N ARG A 9 134.68 -168.52 -81.26
CA ARG A 9 133.82 -169.22 -80.28
C ARG A 9 134.63 -169.97 -79.22
N GLN A 10 135.73 -170.62 -79.61
CA GLN A 10 136.64 -171.22 -78.65
C GLN A 10 137.30 -170.17 -77.74
N PHE A 11 137.64 -169.00 -78.29
CA PHE A 11 138.18 -167.89 -77.50
C PHE A 11 137.17 -167.36 -76.47
N VAL A 12 135.90 -167.22 -76.84
CA VAL A 12 134.84 -166.82 -75.88
C VAL A 12 134.57 -167.91 -74.83
N GLU A 13 134.62 -169.20 -75.19
CA GLU A 13 134.54 -170.30 -74.22
C GLU A 13 135.75 -170.35 -73.28
N LEU A 14 136.95 -170.06 -73.79
CA LEU A 14 138.16 -169.94 -72.97
C LEU A 14 138.05 -168.79 -71.97
N ILE A 15 137.54 -167.63 -72.42
CA ILE A 15 137.33 -166.46 -71.55
C ILE A 15 136.31 -166.76 -70.43
N TYR A 16 135.33 -167.64 -70.66
CA TYR A 16 134.43 -168.08 -69.59
C TYR A 16 135.05 -169.12 -68.64
N LYS A 17 136.00 -169.95 -69.11
CA LYS A 17 136.72 -170.96 -68.29
C LYS A 17 137.92 -170.41 -67.53
N HIS A 18 138.50 -169.29 -67.98
CA HIS A 18 139.62 -168.60 -67.35
C HIS A 18 139.17 -167.26 -66.74
N PRO A 19 138.93 -167.20 -65.42
CA PRO A 19 138.48 -166.00 -64.74
C PRO A 19 139.40 -164.79 -64.96
N GLU A 20 140.70 -165.03 -65.04
CA GLU A 20 141.71 -164.00 -65.33
C GLU A 20 141.48 -163.29 -66.67
N TRP A 21 141.09 -164.00 -67.73
CA TRP A 21 140.90 -163.42 -69.07
C TRP A 21 139.58 -162.67 -69.19
N ARG A 22 138.56 -163.12 -68.45
CA ARG A 22 137.29 -162.39 -68.33
C ARG A 22 137.47 -161.05 -67.62
N ALA A 23 138.42 -160.98 -66.69
CA ALA A 23 138.77 -159.74 -66.00
C ALA A 23 139.46 -158.75 -66.93
N GLU A 24 140.44 -159.19 -67.74
CA GLU A 24 141.05 -158.31 -68.75
C GLU A 24 140.07 -157.87 -69.83
N LEU A 25 139.24 -158.78 -70.37
CA LEU A 25 138.26 -158.42 -71.39
C LEU A 25 137.18 -157.47 -70.84
N ARG A 26 136.83 -157.57 -69.55
CA ARG A 26 135.97 -156.60 -68.87
C ARG A 26 136.60 -155.22 -68.83
N GLN A 27 137.90 -155.11 -68.57
CA GLN A 27 138.62 -153.83 -68.55
C GLN A 27 138.68 -153.16 -69.93
N ILE A 28 138.69 -153.94 -71.01
CA ILE A 28 138.77 -153.40 -72.37
C ILE A 28 137.39 -153.02 -72.94
N VAL A 29 136.32 -153.76 -72.59
CA VAL A 29 134.98 -153.58 -73.18
C VAL A 29 134.03 -152.74 -72.33
N LEU A 30 134.15 -152.79 -71.00
CA LEU A 30 133.37 -151.92 -70.10
C LEU A 30 134.14 -150.63 -69.84
N THR A 31 134.02 -149.67 -70.76
CA THR A 31 134.49 -148.30 -70.54
C THR A 31 133.79 -147.67 -69.33
N GLU A 32 134.47 -146.75 -68.63
CA GLU A 32 133.93 -146.06 -67.44
C GLU A 32 132.53 -145.45 -67.69
N GLU A 33 132.23 -145.04 -68.92
CA GLU A 33 130.95 -144.47 -69.34
C GLU A 33 129.78 -145.46 -69.24
N LEU A 34 130.01 -146.75 -69.53
CA LEU A 34 128.98 -147.80 -69.39
C LEU A 34 128.78 -148.23 -67.93
N LEU A 35 129.81 -148.07 -67.09
CA LEU A 35 129.72 -148.32 -65.64
C LEU A 35 129.05 -147.16 -64.88
N ALA A 36 129.12 -145.92 -65.39
CA ALA A 36 128.50 -144.73 -64.79
C ALA A 36 127.01 -144.52 -65.18
N LEU A 37 126.49 -145.32 -66.11
CA LEU A 37 125.12 -145.23 -66.61
C LEU A 37 124.03 -145.41 -65.53
N PRO A 38 124.15 -146.35 -64.57
CA PRO A 38 123.19 -146.46 -63.47
C PRO A 38 123.12 -145.19 -62.60
N GLU A 39 124.26 -144.56 -62.30
CA GLU A 39 124.31 -143.31 -61.52
C GLU A 39 123.69 -142.13 -62.29
N LEU A 40 123.86 -142.07 -63.61
CA LEU A 40 123.23 -141.07 -64.46
C LEU A 40 121.70 -141.23 -64.48
N VAL A 41 121.21 -142.47 -64.58
CA VAL A 41 119.77 -142.77 -64.53
C VAL A 41 119.19 -142.41 -63.16
N GLU A 42 119.90 -142.70 -62.08
CA GLU A 42 119.47 -142.33 -60.72
C GLU A 42 119.42 -140.81 -60.54
N LYS A 43 120.43 -140.06 -60.99
CA LYS A 43 120.41 -138.58 -60.99
C LYS A 43 119.28 -138.00 -61.84
N ILE A 44 118.97 -138.60 -62.98
CA ILE A 44 117.84 -138.17 -63.82
C ILE A 44 116.53 -138.42 -63.09
N ALA A 45 116.32 -139.62 -62.53
CA ALA A 45 115.14 -139.95 -61.75
C ALA A 45 114.96 -138.99 -60.56
N GLU A 46 116.02 -138.69 -59.81
CA GLU A 46 115.98 -137.70 -58.73
C GLU A 46 115.63 -136.29 -59.22
N SER A 47 116.16 -135.87 -60.38
CA SER A 47 115.81 -134.58 -60.98
C SER A 47 114.35 -134.55 -61.42
N GLN A 48 113.84 -135.66 -61.93
CA GLN A 48 112.48 -135.79 -62.42
C GLN A 48 111.49 -135.76 -61.26
N ASP A 49 111.80 -136.47 -60.17
CA ASP A 49 111.06 -136.44 -58.91
C ASP A 49 110.98 -135.03 -58.31
N ARG A 50 112.09 -134.27 -58.37
CA ARG A 50 112.11 -132.86 -57.95
C ARG A 50 111.23 -131.99 -58.83
N THR A 51 111.22 -132.25 -60.14
CA THR A 51 110.41 -131.47 -61.10
C THR A 51 108.92 -131.73 -60.88
N ASP A 52 108.54 -132.99 -60.67
CA ASP A 52 107.15 -133.38 -60.40
C ASP A 52 106.63 -132.76 -59.09
N ARG A 53 107.48 -132.67 -58.05
CA ARG A 53 107.14 -131.97 -56.80
C ARG A 53 106.91 -130.47 -57.01
N LEU A 54 107.78 -129.79 -57.75
CA LEU A 54 107.62 -128.36 -58.06
C LEU A 54 106.37 -128.08 -58.90
N ILE A 55 106.04 -128.95 -59.85
CA ILE A 55 104.82 -128.86 -60.64
C ILE A 55 103.58 -129.03 -59.75
N HIS A 56 103.63 -129.96 -58.79
CA HIS A 56 102.53 -130.15 -57.85
C HIS A 56 102.35 -128.93 -56.92
N GLU A 57 103.45 -128.39 -56.38
CA GLU A 57 103.44 -127.17 -55.56
C GLU A 57 102.92 -125.95 -56.35
N LEU A 58 103.30 -125.81 -57.63
CA LEU A 58 102.75 -124.80 -58.52
C LEU A 58 101.25 -125.00 -58.77
N GLY A 59 100.80 -126.23 -58.95
CA GLY A 59 99.38 -126.56 -59.11
C GLY A 59 98.55 -126.22 -57.86
N GLU A 60 99.10 -126.49 -56.67
CA GLU A 60 98.52 -126.10 -55.37
C GLU A 60 98.47 -124.57 -55.22
N ALA A 61 99.57 -123.87 -55.52
CA ALA A 61 99.61 -122.40 -55.46
C ALA A 61 98.65 -121.75 -56.47
N GLN A 62 98.52 -122.34 -57.66
CA GLN A 62 97.59 -121.88 -58.69
C GLN A 62 96.14 -122.04 -58.26
N ARG A 63 95.76 -123.18 -57.65
CA ARG A 63 94.42 -123.36 -57.07
C ARG A 63 94.10 -122.35 -55.98
N ARG A 64 95.04 -122.09 -55.06
CA ARG A 64 94.84 -121.06 -54.01
C ARG A 64 94.62 -119.68 -54.61
N ARG A 65 95.36 -119.33 -55.67
CA ARG A 65 95.19 -118.06 -56.37
C ARG A 65 93.83 -118.00 -57.09
N GLU A 66 93.36 -119.09 -57.69
CA GLU A 66 92.02 -119.16 -58.29
C GLU A 66 90.91 -119.02 -57.24
N GLU A 67 91.08 -119.63 -56.07
CA GLU A 67 90.15 -119.48 -54.93
C GLU A 67 90.12 -118.03 -54.42
N ASP A 68 91.28 -117.40 -54.25
CA ASP A 68 91.38 -115.99 -53.83
C ASP A 68 90.79 -115.04 -54.88
N LEU A 69 91.02 -115.30 -56.17
CA LEU A 69 90.38 -114.55 -57.26
C LEU A 69 88.86 -114.69 -57.23
N THR A 70 88.36 -115.89 -56.95
CA THR A 70 86.91 -116.13 -56.83
C THR A 70 86.32 -115.34 -55.65
N ARG A 71 87.01 -115.33 -54.50
CA ARG A 71 86.64 -114.49 -53.35
C ARG A 71 86.67 -113.01 -53.67
N LEU A 72 87.68 -112.55 -54.41
CA LEU A 72 87.81 -111.15 -54.79
C LEU A 72 86.73 -110.71 -55.78
N VAL A 73 86.35 -111.57 -56.74
CA VAL A 73 85.20 -111.32 -57.61
C VAL A 73 83.92 -111.22 -56.78
N GLN A 74 83.74 -112.09 -55.79
CA GLN A 74 82.57 -112.04 -54.91
C GLN A 74 82.53 -110.74 -54.08
N THR A 75 83.63 -110.30 -53.48
CA THR A 75 83.65 -109.05 -52.71
C THR A 75 83.45 -107.83 -53.60
N VAL A 76 83.97 -107.83 -54.83
CA VAL A 76 83.72 -106.76 -55.81
C VAL A 76 82.24 -106.73 -56.20
N ALA A 77 81.60 -107.89 -56.37
CA ALA A 77 80.15 -107.95 -56.64
C ALA A 77 79.32 -107.42 -55.46
N GLU A 78 79.67 -107.79 -54.23
CA GLU A 78 79.02 -107.28 -53.01
C GLU A 78 79.21 -105.76 -52.85
N LEU A 79 80.41 -105.24 -53.17
CA LEU A 79 80.68 -103.81 -53.18
C LEU A 79 79.91 -103.07 -54.27
N ALA A 80 79.77 -103.64 -55.47
CA ALA A 80 78.97 -103.06 -56.54
C ALA A 80 77.48 -102.99 -56.15
N GLU A 81 76.95 -104.03 -55.49
CA GLU A 81 75.60 -104.01 -54.94
C GLU A 81 75.44 -102.97 -53.82
N ALA A 82 76.42 -102.87 -52.91
CA ALA A 82 76.42 -101.88 -51.85
C ALA A 82 76.51 -100.44 -52.40
N GLN A 83 77.29 -100.24 -53.47
CA GLN A 83 77.39 -98.98 -54.18
C GLN A 83 76.06 -98.61 -54.83
N LYS A 84 75.41 -99.54 -55.55
CA LYS A 84 74.09 -99.32 -56.14
C LYS A 84 73.04 -98.96 -55.08
N ARG A 85 73.02 -99.67 -53.94
CA ARG A 85 72.11 -99.33 -52.81
C ARG A 85 72.40 -97.95 -52.22
N SER A 86 73.66 -97.52 -52.24
CA SER A 86 74.07 -96.19 -51.78
C SER A 86 73.63 -95.09 -52.75
N GLU A 87 73.77 -95.32 -54.07
CA GLU A 87 73.26 -94.43 -55.11
C GLU A 87 71.72 -94.29 -55.05
N GLU A 88 71.00 -95.40 -54.83
CA GLU A 88 69.55 -95.39 -54.60
C GLU A 88 69.15 -94.63 -53.31
N ARG A 89 69.99 -94.67 -52.26
CA ARG A 89 69.76 -93.87 -51.05
C ARG A 89 70.06 -92.40 -51.26
N LEU A 90 71.10 -92.07 -52.03
CA LEU A 90 71.46 -90.70 -52.37
C LEU A 90 70.35 -90.03 -53.18
N THR A 91 69.81 -90.71 -54.20
CA THR A 91 68.68 -90.18 -54.98
C THR A 91 67.42 -89.95 -54.12
N ARG A 92 67.11 -90.85 -53.17
CA ARG A 92 66.02 -90.63 -52.20
C ARG A 92 66.31 -89.46 -51.27
N LEU A 93 67.56 -89.33 -50.80
CA LEU A 93 67.97 -88.19 -49.97
C LEU A 93 67.82 -86.88 -50.74
N GLU A 94 68.28 -86.81 -51.99
CA GLU A 94 68.11 -85.66 -52.87
C GLU A 94 66.64 -85.27 -53.03
N GLN A 95 65.75 -86.26 -53.24
CA GLN A 95 64.30 -86.02 -53.29
C GLN A 95 63.77 -85.47 -51.96
N THR A 96 64.12 -86.06 -50.82
CA THR A 96 63.66 -85.54 -49.51
C THR A 96 64.19 -84.15 -49.21
N VAL A 97 65.42 -83.84 -49.62
CA VAL A 97 66.00 -82.49 -49.47
C VAL A 97 65.26 -81.49 -50.36
N ALA A 98 64.88 -81.87 -51.58
CA ALA A 98 64.07 -81.03 -52.45
C ALA A 98 62.68 -80.77 -51.87
N GLU A 99 62.00 -81.80 -51.35
CA GLU A 99 60.70 -81.67 -50.69
C GLU A 99 60.78 -80.79 -49.42
N LEU A 100 61.83 -80.95 -48.62
CA LEU A 100 62.07 -80.11 -47.45
C LEU A 100 62.35 -78.66 -47.83
N ALA A 101 63.09 -78.42 -48.91
CA ALA A 101 63.35 -77.07 -49.41
C ALA A 101 62.06 -76.38 -49.89
N GLU A 102 61.18 -77.11 -50.58
CA GLU A 102 59.85 -76.59 -50.97
C GLU A 102 58.96 -76.33 -49.75
N ALA A 103 58.93 -77.26 -48.79
CA ALA A 103 58.20 -77.08 -47.53
C ALA A 103 58.72 -75.87 -46.75
N GLN A 104 60.05 -75.69 -46.68
CA GLN A 104 60.69 -74.55 -46.05
C GLN A 104 60.28 -73.24 -46.73
N LYS A 105 60.33 -73.17 -48.07
CA LYS A 105 59.89 -71.99 -48.82
C LYS A 105 58.42 -71.66 -48.55
N ARG A 106 57.55 -72.68 -48.46
CA ARG A 106 56.13 -72.48 -48.12
C ARG A 106 55.95 -71.99 -46.68
N THR A 107 56.77 -72.45 -45.75
CA THR A 107 56.73 -71.94 -44.37
C THR A 107 57.23 -70.50 -44.27
N GLU A 108 58.28 -70.14 -45.00
CA GLU A 108 58.80 -68.77 -45.07
C GLU A 108 57.73 -67.82 -45.61
N GLN A 109 57.03 -68.20 -46.69
CA GLN A 109 55.92 -67.41 -47.23
C GLN A 109 54.78 -67.21 -46.21
N ARG A 110 54.39 -68.26 -45.48
CA ARG A 110 53.35 -68.16 -44.44
C ARG A 110 53.78 -67.28 -43.27
N VAL A 111 55.05 -67.32 -42.89
CA VAL A 111 55.60 -66.45 -41.84
C VAL A 111 55.56 -65.00 -42.29
N GLU A 112 55.89 -64.71 -43.55
CA GLU A 112 55.79 -63.37 -44.13
C GLU A 112 54.34 -62.86 -44.18
N GLU A 113 53.39 -63.68 -44.62
CA GLU A 113 51.95 -63.35 -44.59
C GLU A 113 51.44 -63.07 -43.16
N LEU A 114 51.87 -63.87 -42.17
CA LEU A 114 51.52 -63.66 -40.77
C LEU A 114 52.14 -62.37 -40.21
N ALA A 115 53.37 -62.05 -40.57
CA ALA A 115 54.01 -60.80 -40.17
C ALA A 115 53.27 -59.58 -40.75
N GLU A 116 52.85 -59.64 -42.01
CA GLU A 116 52.01 -58.59 -42.59
C GLU A 116 50.64 -58.46 -41.91
N ALA A 117 49.97 -59.59 -41.63
CA ALA A 117 48.69 -59.61 -40.94
C ALA A 117 48.81 -59.08 -39.50
N GLN A 118 49.91 -59.40 -38.81
CA GLN A 118 50.23 -58.87 -37.49
C GLN A 118 50.43 -57.36 -37.56
N LYS A 119 51.23 -56.86 -38.50
CA LYS A 119 51.45 -55.41 -38.70
C LYS A 119 50.12 -54.66 -38.96
N ARG A 120 49.26 -55.18 -39.84
CA ARG A 120 47.92 -54.60 -40.09
C ARG A 120 47.04 -54.61 -38.85
N SER A 121 47.18 -55.61 -37.98
CA SER A 121 46.43 -55.70 -36.72
C SER A 121 46.95 -54.69 -35.69
N GLU A 122 48.27 -54.51 -35.58
CA GLU A 122 48.89 -53.48 -34.75
C GLU A 122 48.47 -52.06 -35.21
N GLU A 123 48.44 -51.80 -36.51
CA GLU A 123 47.92 -50.54 -37.06
C GLU A 123 46.43 -50.33 -36.76
N ARG A 124 45.62 -51.40 -36.73
CA ARG A 124 44.21 -51.31 -36.32
C ARG A 124 44.06 -51.06 -34.84
N LEU A 125 44.87 -51.69 -34.00
CA LEU A 125 44.86 -51.50 -32.56
C LEU A 125 45.22 -50.06 -32.21
N THR A 126 46.25 -49.48 -32.82
CA THR A 126 46.64 -48.07 -32.57
C THR A 126 45.54 -47.09 -32.99
N ARG A 127 44.85 -47.34 -34.11
CA ARG A 127 43.66 -46.54 -34.49
C ARG A 127 42.53 -46.69 -33.49
N LEU A 128 42.29 -47.90 -33.00
CA LEU A 128 41.22 -48.16 -32.04
C LEU A 128 41.50 -47.49 -30.70
N GLU A 129 42.75 -47.55 -30.23
CA GLU A 129 43.23 -46.80 -29.06
C GLU A 129 43.01 -45.29 -29.21
N GLN A 130 43.32 -44.72 -30.37
CA GLN A 130 43.03 -43.30 -30.66
C GLN A 130 41.52 -42.99 -30.58
N THR A 131 40.67 -43.80 -31.22
CA THR A 131 39.21 -43.57 -31.17
C THR A 131 38.63 -43.69 -29.77
N VAL A 132 39.16 -44.61 -28.95
CA VAL A 132 38.75 -44.76 -27.55
C VAL A 132 39.18 -43.55 -26.73
N ALA A 133 40.39 -43.02 -26.96
CA ALA A 133 40.85 -41.80 -26.31
C ALA A 133 39.99 -40.58 -26.69
N GLU A 134 39.64 -40.42 -27.97
CA GLU A 134 38.74 -39.35 -28.43
C GLU A 134 37.33 -39.47 -27.83
N LEU A 135 36.79 -40.69 -27.74
CA LEU A 135 35.51 -40.96 -27.09
C LEU A 135 35.55 -40.62 -25.60
N ALA A 136 36.62 -40.99 -24.90
CA ALA A 136 36.79 -40.65 -23.48
C ALA A 136 36.84 -39.14 -23.26
N GLU A 137 37.54 -38.38 -24.11
CA GLU A 137 37.52 -36.92 -24.06
C GLU A 137 36.14 -36.33 -24.35
N ALA A 138 35.44 -36.83 -25.37
CA ALA A 138 34.10 -36.39 -25.73
C ALA A 138 33.09 -36.67 -24.59
N GLN A 139 33.23 -37.81 -23.93
CA GLN A 139 32.44 -38.16 -22.76
C GLN A 139 32.71 -37.20 -21.59
N LYS A 140 33.98 -36.94 -21.26
CA LYS A 140 34.35 -35.97 -20.21
C LYS A 140 33.79 -34.57 -20.49
N ARG A 141 33.90 -34.08 -21.73
CA ARG A 141 33.31 -32.79 -22.13
C ARG A 141 31.79 -32.77 -21.99
N SER A 142 31.13 -33.91 -22.21
CA SER A 142 29.68 -34.03 -22.06
C SER A 142 29.27 -34.03 -20.58
N GLU A 143 30.01 -34.70 -19.71
CA GLU A 143 29.82 -34.65 -18.25
C GLU A 143 30.01 -33.22 -17.71
N GLU A 144 31.03 -32.50 -18.18
CA GLU A 144 31.23 -31.08 -17.85
C GLU A 144 30.07 -30.19 -18.33
N ARG A 145 29.45 -30.49 -19.48
CA ARG A 145 28.27 -29.77 -19.95
C ARG A 145 27.02 -30.10 -19.13
N LEU A 146 26.84 -31.36 -18.74
CA LEU A 146 25.72 -31.79 -17.89
C LEU A 146 25.77 -31.11 -16.53
N THR A 147 26.94 -31.10 -15.87
CA THR A 147 27.11 -30.40 -14.59
C THR A 147 26.82 -28.89 -14.69
N ARG A 148 27.23 -28.22 -15.77
CA ARG A 148 26.86 -26.82 -16.02
C ARG A 148 25.36 -26.64 -16.24
N LEU A 149 24.72 -27.55 -16.99
CA LEU A 149 23.28 -27.53 -17.19
C LEU A 149 22.53 -27.70 -15.87
N GLU A 150 22.93 -28.65 -15.03
CA GLU A 150 22.38 -28.86 -13.69
C GLU A 150 22.47 -27.59 -12.84
N GLN A 151 23.61 -26.89 -12.86
CA GLN A 151 23.78 -25.60 -12.18
C GLN A 151 22.80 -24.55 -12.72
N THR A 152 22.69 -24.39 -14.05
CA THR A 152 21.76 -23.41 -14.63
C THR A 152 20.30 -23.71 -14.32
N VAL A 153 19.92 -24.99 -14.28
CA VAL A 153 18.57 -25.42 -13.91
C VAL A 153 18.30 -25.12 -12.44
N ALA A 154 19.27 -25.35 -11.54
CA ALA A 154 19.14 -24.99 -10.13
C ALA A 154 18.99 -23.47 -9.93
N GLU A 155 19.78 -22.65 -10.63
CA GLU A 155 19.65 -21.19 -10.59
C GLU A 155 18.29 -20.71 -11.12
N LEU A 156 17.81 -21.30 -12.21
CA LEU A 156 16.48 -21.01 -12.75
C LEU A 156 15.36 -21.39 -11.78
N ALA A 157 15.47 -22.54 -11.10
CA ALA A 157 14.50 -22.96 -10.10
C ALA A 157 14.46 -21.99 -8.91
N GLU A 158 15.62 -21.50 -8.44
CA GLU A 158 15.66 -20.47 -7.40
C GLU A 158 15.07 -19.13 -7.88
N ALA A 159 15.40 -18.71 -9.10
CA ALA A 159 14.85 -17.48 -9.68
C ALA A 159 13.32 -17.56 -9.84
N GLN A 160 12.82 -18.73 -10.25
CA GLN A 160 11.39 -18.99 -10.33
C GLN A 160 10.73 -18.90 -8.95
N LYS A 161 11.29 -19.56 -7.93
CA LYS A 161 10.77 -19.49 -6.55
C LYS A 161 10.72 -18.05 -6.03
N ARG A 162 11.79 -17.26 -6.25
CA ARG A 162 11.80 -15.83 -5.87
C ARG A 162 10.75 -15.01 -6.61
N SER A 163 10.45 -15.37 -7.85
CA SER A 163 9.40 -14.72 -8.65
C SER A 163 8.01 -15.07 -8.15
N GLU A 164 7.77 -16.33 -7.79
CA GLU A 164 6.53 -16.79 -7.17
C GLU A 164 6.28 -16.07 -5.84
N GLU A 165 7.29 -15.95 -4.97
CA GLU A 165 7.19 -15.18 -3.71
C GLU A 165 6.88 -13.70 -3.94
N ARG A 166 7.44 -13.10 -5.00
CA ARG A 166 7.13 -11.70 -5.38
C ARG A 166 5.70 -11.56 -5.89
N LEU A 167 5.21 -12.52 -6.66
CA LEU A 167 3.82 -12.53 -7.13
C LEU A 167 2.85 -12.63 -5.95
N THR A 168 3.11 -13.49 -4.96
CA THR A 168 2.24 -13.59 -3.77
C THR A 168 2.20 -12.28 -2.98
N ARG A 169 3.33 -11.58 -2.85
CA ARG A 169 3.38 -10.25 -2.21
C ARG A 169 2.62 -9.19 -3.01
N LEU A 170 2.71 -9.23 -4.34
CA LEU A 170 1.95 -8.33 -5.21
C LEU A 170 0.45 -8.59 -5.11
N GLU A 171 0.02 -9.85 -5.09
CA GLU A 171 -1.38 -10.23 -4.88
C GLU A 171 -1.92 -9.68 -3.55
N GLN A 172 -1.14 -9.81 -2.46
CA GLN A 172 -1.50 -9.24 -1.17
C GLN A 172 -1.61 -7.71 -1.22
N ALA A 173 -0.63 -7.03 -1.81
CA ALA A 173 -0.66 -5.57 -1.93
C ALA A 173 -1.84 -5.07 -2.78
N VAL A 174 -2.20 -5.79 -3.85
CA VAL A 174 -3.38 -5.49 -4.67
C VAL A 174 -4.67 -5.68 -3.88
N ALA A 175 -4.77 -6.73 -3.05
CA ALA A 175 -5.92 -6.96 -2.18
C ALA A 175 -6.08 -5.83 -1.15
N GLU A 176 -5.00 -5.42 -0.49
CA GLU A 176 -5.01 -4.30 0.46
C GLU A 176 -5.42 -2.98 -0.21
N LEU A 177 -4.94 -2.72 -1.42
CA LEU A 177 -5.32 -1.53 -2.20
C LEU A 177 -6.81 -1.56 -2.57
N ALA A 178 -7.35 -2.71 -2.94
CA ALA A 178 -8.77 -2.85 -3.24
C ALA A 178 -9.65 -2.58 -2.02
N GLU A 179 -9.25 -3.04 -0.83
CA GLU A 179 -9.94 -2.73 0.43
C GLU A 179 -9.85 -1.24 0.78
N ALA A 180 -8.66 -0.63 0.64
CA ALA A 180 -8.46 0.79 0.87
C ALA A 180 -9.29 1.66 -0.09
N GLN A 181 -9.40 1.25 -1.36
CA GLN A 181 -10.25 1.90 -2.35
C GLN A 181 -11.73 1.82 -1.94
N LYS A 182 -12.22 0.62 -1.58
CA LYS A 182 -13.62 0.44 -1.13
C LYS A 182 -13.95 1.31 0.08
N ARG A 183 -13.04 1.42 1.06
CA ARG A 183 -13.21 2.31 2.22
C ARG A 183 -13.24 3.79 1.82
N THR A 184 -12.45 4.16 0.82
CA THR A 184 -12.43 5.53 0.29
C THR A 184 -13.74 5.86 -0.43
N GLU A 185 -14.25 4.95 -1.24
CA GLU A 185 -15.56 5.07 -1.91
C GLU A 185 -16.68 5.26 -0.88
N GLN A 186 -16.72 4.47 0.20
CA GLN A 186 -17.69 4.64 1.29
C GLN A 186 -17.60 6.02 1.95
N ARG A 187 -16.40 6.52 2.23
CA ARG A 187 -16.21 7.87 2.81
C ARG A 187 -16.67 8.97 1.88
N VAL A 188 -16.46 8.81 0.57
CA VAL A 188 -16.93 9.78 -0.44
C VAL A 188 -18.46 9.80 -0.48
N GLU A 189 -19.10 8.64 -0.38
CA GLU A 189 -20.57 8.54 -0.32
C GLU A 189 -21.13 9.21 0.95
N GLU A 190 -20.53 8.95 2.13
CA GLU A 190 -20.89 9.62 3.39
C GLU A 190 -20.74 11.15 3.31
N LEU A 191 -19.66 11.63 2.69
CA LEU A 191 -19.44 13.07 2.47
C LEU A 191 -20.48 13.68 1.52
N ALA A 192 -20.85 12.97 0.45
CA ALA A 192 -21.88 13.42 -0.47
C ALA A 192 -23.25 13.52 0.22
N GLU A 193 -23.59 12.55 1.08
CA GLU A 193 -24.80 12.64 1.90
C GLU A 193 -24.77 13.81 2.89
N ALA A 194 -23.64 14.02 3.58
CA ALA A 194 -23.48 15.12 4.52
C ALA A 194 -23.56 16.48 3.83
N GLN A 195 -23.01 16.60 2.62
CA GLN A 195 -23.14 17.78 1.78
C GLN A 195 -24.60 18.03 1.41
N LYS A 196 -25.32 17.01 0.91
CA LYS A 196 -26.75 17.13 0.57
C LYS A 196 -27.59 17.60 1.76
N ARG A 197 -27.38 17.03 2.96
CA ARG A 197 -28.07 17.47 4.19
C ARG A 197 -27.74 18.92 4.55
N SER A 198 -26.51 19.35 4.30
CA SER A 198 -26.09 20.74 4.55
C SER A 198 -26.72 21.71 3.56
N GLU A 199 -26.80 21.35 2.28
CA GLU A 199 -27.51 22.12 1.25
C GLU A 199 -29.00 22.28 1.61
N GLU A 200 -29.67 21.20 2.02
CA GLU A 200 -31.07 21.26 2.47
C GLU A 200 -31.25 22.19 3.69
N ARG A 201 -30.30 22.20 4.63
CA ARG A 201 -30.32 23.12 5.79
C ARG A 201 -30.11 24.57 5.37
N LEU A 202 -29.23 24.83 4.40
CA LEU A 202 -29.00 26.16 3.86
C LEU A 202 -30.27 26.69 3.19
N THR A 203 -30.95 25.89 2.36
CA THR A 203 -32.22 26.30 1.74
C THR A 203 -33.29 26.64 2.79
N ARG A 204 -33.38 25.86 3.88
CA ARG A 204 -34.31 26.18 4.98
C ARG A 204 -33.93 27.47 5.71
N LEU A 205 -32.64 27.72 5.91
CA LEU A 205 -32.16 28.97 6.51
C LEU A 205 -32.44 30.17 5.62
N GLU A 206 -32.24 30.05 4.31
CA GLU A 206 -32.58 31.07 3.33
C GLU A 206 -34.08 31.43 3.40
N GLN A 207 -34.95 30.42 3.48
CA GLN A 207 -36.39 30.62 3.67
C GLN A 207 -36.71 31.34 4.98
N ALA A 208 -36.13 30.89 6.10
CA ALA A 208 -36.37 31.52 7.41
C ALA A 208 -35.88 32.98 7.46
N VAL A 209 -34.75 33.29 6.81
CA VAL A 209 -34.24 34.66 6.70
C VAL A 209 -35.18 35.53 5.85
N ALA A 210 -35.72 34.99 4.75
CA ALA A 210 -36.70 35.70 3.94
C ALA A 210 -37.98 36.01 4.74
N GLU A 211 -38.52 35.04 5.47
CA GLU A 211 -39.69 35.23 6.34
C GLU A 211 -39.44 36.27 7.44
N LEU A 212 -38.25 36.25 8.06
CA LEU A 212 -37.86 37.24 9.06
C LEU A 212 -37.74 38.65 8.46
N ALA A 213 -37.21 38.77 7.24
CA ALA A 213 -37.12 40.05 6.55
C ALA A 213 -38.52 40.64 6.26
N GLU A 214 -39.47 39.80 5.84
CA GLU A 214 -40.86 40.22 5.64
C GLU A 214 -41.55 40.61 6.97
N ALA A 215 -41.35 39.82 8.03
CA ALA A 215 -41.88 40.13 9.35
C ALA A 215 -41.31 41.44 9.92
N GLN A 216 -40.01 41.69 9.71
CA GLN A 216 -39.37 42.95 10.07
C GLN A 216 -39.99 44.12 9.31
N LYS A 217 -40.12 44.02 7.98
CA LYS A 217 -40.74 45.06 7.15
C LYS A 217 -42.16 45.40 7.61
N ARG A 218 -42.97 44.37 7.95
CA ARG A 218 -44.33 44.57 8.50
C ARG A 218 -44.30 45.26 9.87
N THR A 219 -43.30 44.95 10.69
CA THR A 219 -43.14 45.57 12.01
C THR A 219 -42.74 47.03 11.87
N GLU A 220 -41.82 47.36 10.96
CA GLU A 220 -41.44 48.73 10.63
C GLU A 220 -42.65 49.55 10.17
N GLN A 221 -43.48 49.01 9.27
CA GLN A 221 -44.73 49.67 8.85
C GLN A 221 -45.70 49.93 10.01
N ARG A 222 -45.88 48.95 10.91
CA ARG A 222 -46.74 49.13 12.09
C ARG A 222 -46.20 50.18 13.05
N VAL A 223 -44.88 50.27 13.21
CA VAL A 223 -44.24 51.30 14.05
C VAL A 223 -44.47 52.69 13.44
N GLU A 224 -44.38 52.81 12.11
CA GLU A 224 -44.68 54.06 11.40
C GLU A 224 -46.15 54.47 11.57
N GLU A 225 -47.10 53.54 11.38
CA GLU A 225 -48.53 53.78 11.62
C GLU A 225 -48.81 54.21 13.08
N LEU A 226 -48.16 53.56 14.06
CA LEU A 226 -48.29 53.92 15.47
C LEU A 226 -47.72 55.32 15.75
N ALA A 227 -46.61 55.70 15.13
CA ALA A 227 -46.04 57.03 15.27
C ALA A 227 -46.98 58.11 14.70
N GLU A 228 -47.63 57.85 13.57
CA GLU A 228 -48.64 58.76 13.00
C GLU A 228 -49.88 58.88 13.89
N LEU A 229 -50.38 57.76 14.40
CA LEU A 229 -51.50 57.74 15.35
C LEU A 229 -51.15 58.51 16.63
N GLN A 230 -49.94 58.30 17.17
CA GLN A 230 -49.46 59.01 18.35
C GLN A 230 -49.45 60.52 18.10
N LYS A 231 -48.87 60.98 16.99
CA LYS A 231 -48.84 62.39 16.62
C LYS A 231 -50.24 62.99 16.50
N ARG A 232 -51.19 62.25 15.93
CA ARG A 232 -52.59 62.69 15.84
C ARG A 232 -53.26 62.76 17.22
N THR A 233 -52.98 61.82 18.12
CA THR A 233 -53.48 61.88 19.50
C THR A 233 -52.86 63.05 20.27
N GLU A 234 -51.57 63.33 20.10
CA GLU A 234 -50.91 64.50 20.71
C GLU A 234 -51.58 65.81 20.28
N GLN A 235 -51.84 65.96 18.97
CA GLN A 235 -52.58 67.12 18.44
C GLN A 235 -53.99 67.24 19.05
N ARG A 236 -54.73 66.13 19.15
CA ARG A 236 -56.07 66.14 19.77
C ARG A 236 -56.04 66.49 21.26
N VAL A 237 -55.02 66.04 21.97
CA VAL A 237 -54.82 66.39 23.39
C VAL A 237 -54.53 67.87 23.53
N GLU A 238 -53.72 68.45 22.64
CA GLU A 238 -53.44 69.89 22.60
C GLU A 238 -54.72 70.70 22.31
N GLU A 239 -55.49 70.31 21.28
CA GLU A 239 -56.79 70.93 20.98
C GLU A 239 -57.78 70.87 22.15
N LEU A 240 -57.84 69.72 22.86
CA LEU A 240 -58.67 69.56 24.06
C LEU A 240 -58.19 70.45 25.21
N ALA A 241 -56.89 70.57 25.43
CA ALA A 241 -56.33 71.45 26.44
C ALA A 241 -56.70 72.92 26.16
N GLU A 242 -56.63 73.35 24.89
CA GLU A 242 -57.08 74.68 24.49
C GLU A 242 -58.59 74.89 24.65
N ALA A 243 -59.41 73.89 24.32
CA ALA A 243 -60.86 73.94 24.51
C ALA A 243 -61.23 74.01 26.01
N GLN A 244 -60.52 73.26 26.87
CA GLN A 244 -60.70 73.31 28.31
C GLN A 244 -60.33 74.69 28.87
N LYS A 245 -59.22 75.28 28.42
CA LYS A 245 -58.81 76.64 28.81
C LYS A 245 -59.87 77.68 28.42
N ARG A 246 -60.41 77.60 27.20
CA ARG A 246 -61.52 78.46 26.74
C ARG A 246 -62.77 78.31 27.61
N THR A 247 -63.14 77.07 27.92
CA THR A 247 -64.30 76.76 28.79
C THR A 247 -64.10 77.34 30.19
N ALA A 248 -62.91 77.17 30.77
CA ALA A 248 -62.58 77.75 32.08
C ALA A 248 -62.71 79.28 32.08
N SER A 249 -62.25 79.96 31.02
CA SER A 249 -62.43 81.41 30.86
C SER A 249 -63.89 81.82 30.68
N GLN A 250 -64.72 81.03 29.98
CA GLN A 250 -66.15 81.29 29.85
C GLN A 250 -66.88 81.13 31.19
N LEU A 251 -66.54 80.10 31.96
CA LEU A 251 -67.09 79.89 33.31
C LEU A 251 -66.69 81.01 34.27
N GLY A 252 -65.46 81.53 34.17
CA GLY A 252 -65.03 82.70 34.94
C GLY A 252 -65.90 83.93 34.68
N ARG A 253 -66.17 84.24 33.41
CA ARG A 253 -67.06 85.35 33.02
C ARG A 253 -68.51 85.14 33.47
N LEU A 254 -69.01 83.90 33.43
CA LEU A 254 -70.35 83.58 33.92
C LEU A 254 -70.46 83.78 35.44
N ALA A 255 -69.44 83.35 36.19
CA ALA A 255 -69.39 83.55 37.63
C ALA A 255 -69.43 85.06 38.00
N GLU A 256 -68.72 85.89 37.24
CA GLU A 256 -68.72 87.35 37.39
C GLU A 256 -70.11 87.97 37.13
N HIS A 257 -70.77 87.60 36.02
CA HIS A 257 -72.14 88.06 35.73
C HIS A 257 -73.16 87.69 36.81
N ILE A 258 -73.03 86.49 37.38
CA ILE A 258 -73.92 86.06 38.46
C ILE A 258 -73.69 86.92 39.71
N GLY A 259 -72.44 87.28 40.04
CA GLY A 259 -72.11 88.18 41.15
C GLY A 259 -72.84 89.52 41.05
N VAL A 260 -72.67 90.21 39.91
CA VAL A 260 -73.33 91.50 39.64
C VAL A 260 -74.86 91.40 39.77
N SER A 261 -75.46 90.30 39.33
CA SER A 261 -76.91 90.12 39.44
C SER A 261 -77.38 90.01 40.90
N VAL A 262 -76.59 89.38 41.78
CA VAL A 262 -76.90 89.28 43.22
C VAL A 262 -76.81 90.64 43.90
N GLU A 263 -75.81 91.43 43.54
CA GLU A 263 -75.63 92.79 44.05
C GLU A 263 -76.80 93.70 43.64
N GLN A 264 -77.25 93.61 42.38
CA GLN A 264 -78.42 94.34 41.89
C GLN A 264 -79.70 93.98 42.66
N GLU A 265 -79.97 92.68 42.82
CA GLU A 265 -81.13 92.19 43.58
C GLU A 265 -81.08 92.69 45.03
N ALA A 266 -79.89 92.68 45.65
CA ALA A 266 -79.70 93.17 47.01
C ALA A 266 -79.98 94.67 47.15
N ALA A 267 -79.58 95.47 46.15
CA ALA A 267 -79.82 96.90 46.11
C ALA A 267 -81.31 97.23 46.01
N ASP A 268 -82.01 96.55 45.11
CA ASP A 268 -83.44 96.73 44.88
C ASP A 268 -84.24 96.38 46.15
N GLU A 269 -83.91 95.25 46.77
CA GLU A 269 -84.62 94.76 47.95
C GLU A 269 -84.38 95.66 49.18
N LEU A 270 -83.16 96.20 49.34
CA LEU A 270 -82.85 97.13 50.42
C LEU A 270 -83.64 98.43 50.25
N CYS A 271 -83.66 98.97 49.03
CA CYS A 271 -84.39 100.19 48.73
C CYS A 271 -85.91 100.01 48.94
N TYR A 272 -86.45 98.84 48.56
CA TYR A 272 -87.84 98.49 48.80
C TYR A 272 -88.17 98.44 50.29
N LEU A 273 -87.36 97.73 51.09
CA LEU A 273 -87.51 97.62 52.54
C LEU A 273 -87.50 99.00 53.21
N LEU A 274 -86.52 99.84 52.87
CA LEU A 274 -86.38 101.16 53.48
C LEU A 274 -87.62 102.03 53.21
N ARG A 275 -88.14 102.03 51.98
CA ARG A 275 -89.40 102.74 51.65
C ARG A 275 -90.58 102.20 52.45
N GLN A 276 -90.70 100.88 52.61
CA GLN A 276 -91.78 100.27 53.39
C GLN A 276 -91.74 100.68 54.86
N LYS A 277 -90.53 100.85 55.42
CA LYS A 277 -90.31 101.36 56.78
C LYS A 277 -90.49 102.88 56.93
N GLY A 278 -90.86 103.58 55.84
CA GLY A 278 -91.10 105.02 55.83
C GLY A 278 -89.84 105.87 55.65
N TYR A 279 -88.71 105.26 55.31
CA TYR A 279 -87.51 106.01 54.95
C TYR A 279 -87.65 106.65 53.57
N THR A 280 -87.20 107.90 53.43
CA THR A 280 -87.12 108.58 52.15
C THR A 280 -85.70 108.51 51.61
N LEU A 281 -85.53 107.92 50.41
CA LEU A 281 -84.25 107.82 49.73
C LEU A 281 -83.80 109.20 49.22
N LEU A 282 -82.64 109.67 49.66
CA LEU A 282 -82.03 110.91 49.19
C LEU A 282 -81.07 110.66 48.03
N GLU A 283 -80.22 109.63 48.18
CA GLU A 283 -79.09 109.37 47.30
C GLU A 283 -78.78 107.87 47.32
N GLY A 284 -78.36 107.30 46.18
CA GLY A 284 -78.20 105.86 45.99
C GLY A 284 -79.46 105.14 45.49
N PRO A 285 -79.42 103.81 45.35
CA PRO A 285 -78.32 102.91 45.71
C PRO A 285 -77.13 103.02 44.75
N PHE A 286 -75.92 103.00 45.29
CA PHE A 286 -74.66 102.95 44.52
C PHE A 286 -73.72 101.90 45.10
N THR A 287 -72.77 101.43 44.30
CA THR A 287 -71.66 100.59 44.77
C THR A 287 -70.47 101.48 45.10
N LEU A 288 -69.80 101.23 46.22
CA LEU A 288 -68.73 102.09 46.73
C LEU A 288 -67.37 101.35 46.76
N PRO A 289 -66.40 101.73 45.91
CA PRO A 289 -65.11 101.05 45.83
C PRO A 289 -64.16 101.50 46.94
N LEU A 290 -64.29 100.95 48.15
CA LEU A 290 -63.44 101.25 49.31
C LEU A 290 -62.78 99.99 49.88
N ASN A 291 -61.49 99.71 49.62
CA ASN A 291 -60.70 98.63 50.26
C ASN A 291 -61.53 97.38 50.70
N GLY A 292 -62.30 96.83 49.75
CA GLY A 292 -63.45 95.96 50.04
C GLY A 292 -64.74 96.65 49.59
N GLU A 293 -65.07 96.50 48.31
CA GLU A 293 -66.24 97.12 47.67
C GLU A 293 -67.51 96.94 48.53
N ILE A 294 -68.16 98.06 48.86
CA ILE A 294 -69.47 98.00 49.49
C ILE A 294 -70.49 97.88 48.37
N ASP A 295 -71.13 96.73 48.28
CA ASP A 295 -72.02 96.39 47.17
C ASP A 295 -73.16 97.41 47.00
N VAL A 296 -73.70 97.90 48.13
CA VAL A 296 -74.78 98.89 48.12
C VAL A 296 -74.60 99.91 49.24
N VAL A 297 -74.65 101.20 48.88
CA VAL A 297 -74.75 102.33 49.80
C VAL A 297 -75.88 103.28 49.36
N CYS A 298 -76.69 103.73 50.31
CA CYS A 298 -77.72 104.73 50.07
C CYS A 298 -77.92 105.65 51.27
N ARG A 299 -78.21 106.92 51.01
CA ARG A 299 -78.56 107.90 52.05
C ARG A 299 -80.07 108.00 52.14
N VAL A 300 -80.57 107.92 53.36
CA VAL A 300 -81.99 107.91 53.65
C VAL A 300 -82.33 108.87 54.76
N VAL A 301 -83.54 109.42 54.74
CA VAL A 301 -84.11 110.15 55.88
C VAL A 301 -85.11 109.23 56.56
N ASP A 302 -84.97 109.05 57.86
CA ASP A 302 -85.92 108.28 58.65
C ASP A 302 -87.28 109.01 58.81
N PRO A 303 -88.34 108.33 59.27
CA PRO A 303 -89.64 108.96 59.50
C PRO A 303 -89.62 110.13 60.51
N GLN A 304 -88.55 110.29 61.29
CA GLN A 304 -88.37 111.34 62.28
C GLN A 304 -87.60 112.55 61.71
N GLY A 305 -87.14 112.49 60.46
CA GLY A 305 -86.41 113.56 59.77
C GLY A 305 -84.89 113.49 59.92
N LYS A 306 -84.31 112.41 60.47
CA LYS A 306 -82.85 112.23 60.63
C LYS A 306 -82.27 111.55 59.39
N THR A 307 -81.19 112.11 58.86
CA THR A 307 -80.43 111.49 57.77
C THR A 307 -79.54 110.36 58.30
N LEU A 308 -79.65 109.19 57.69
CA LEU A 308 -78.85 107.98 57.92
C LEU A 308 -78.24 107.52 56.60
N THR A 309 -77.24 106.65 56.68
CA THR A 309 -76.68 105.95 55.52
C THR A 309 -76.90 104.45 55.67
N ALA A 310 -77.65 103.83 54.77
CA ALA A 310 -77.77 102.38 54.71
C ALA A 310 -76.66 101.79 53.84
N VAL A 311 -75.97 100.78 54.37
CA VAL A 311 -74.90 100.05 53.68
C VAL A 311 -75.22 98.56 53.68
N LEU A 312 -74.91 97.87 52.60
CA LEU A 312 -75.19 96.46 52.43
C LEU A 312 -74.10 95.76 51.62
N GLU A 313 -73.75 94.57 52.08
CA GLU A 313 -72.91 93.59 51.40
C GLU A 313 -73.81 92.44 50.90
N ALA A 314 -73.65 92.01 49.65
CA ALA A 314 -74.41 90.99 48.97
C ALA A 314 -73.61 89.70 48.76
N LYS A 315 -74.08 88.58 49.31
CA LYS A 315 -73.44 87.27 49.13
C LYS A 315 -74.39 86.22 48.60
N LEU A 316 -73.97 85.54 47.53
CA LEU A 316 -74.72 84.43 46.94
C LEU A 316 -74.93 83.28 47.93
N ARG A 317 -73.93 83.03 48.80
CA ARG A 317 -74.04 82.15 49.96
C ARG A 317 -73.47 82.85 51.19
N LEU A 318 -74.31 83.10 52.18
CA LEU A 318 -73.95 83.77 53.41
C LEU A 318 -73.76 82.76 54.54
N GLY A 319 -72.62 82.82 55.22
CA GLY A 319 -72.28 82.00 56.38
C GLY A 319 -71.69 82.84 57.50
N ASN A 320 -71.45 82.25 58.68
CA ASN A 320 -70.96 82.97 59.87
C ASN A 320 -69.76 83.89 59.59
N ARG A 321 -68.72 83.40 58.90
CA ARG A 321 -67.52 84.22 58.59
C ARG A 321 -67.86 85.43 57.74
N GLY A 322 -68.67 85.27 56.69
CA GLY A 322 -69.03 86.39 55.82
C GLY A 322 -69.80 87.50 56.54
N VAL A 323 -70.64 87.12 57.51
CA VAL A 323 -71.33 88.09 58.38
C VAL A 323 -70.37 88.75 59.36
N GLU A 324 -69.50 87.96 59.99
CA GLU A 324 -68.53 88.41 60.98
C GLU A 324 -67.51 89.38 60.38
N ASP A 325 -66.94 89.04 59.22
CA ASP A 325 -65.97 89.87 58.50
C ASP A 325 -66.61 91.23 58.14
N TRP A 326 -67.84 91.21 57.60
CA TRP A 326 -68.56 92.44 57.24
C TRP A 326 -68.90 93.30 58.47
N ALA A 327 -69.43 92.69 59.53
CA ALA A 327 -69.74 93.42 60.76
C ALA A 327 -68.49 94.05 61.41
N GLN A 328 -67.38 93.33 61.42
CA GLN A 328 -66.11 93.84 61.96
C GLN A 328 -65.56 94.97 61.09
N GLN A 329 -65.66 94.84 59.77
CA GLN A 329 -65.27 95.89 58.83
C GLN A 329 -66.10 97.16 59.06
N MET A 330 -67.42 97.06 59.22
CA MET A 330 -68.28 98.20 59.54
C MET A 330 -68.05 98.80 60.94
N ARG A 331 -67.49 98.05 61.89
CA ARG A 331 -67.11 98.58 63.23
C ARG A 331 -65.80 99.34 63.22
N SER A 332 -64.92 99.09 62.26
CA SER A 332 -63.66 99.84 62.13
C SER A 332 -63.96 101.34 61.98
N SER A 333 -63.29 102.14 62.80
CA SER A 333 -63.33 103.60 62.70
C SER A 333 -62.77 104.07 61.36
N GLU A 334 -61.71 103.41 60.88
CA GLU A 334 -61.02 103.75 59.64
C GLU A 334 -61.94 103.51 58.43
N PHE A 335 -62.64 102.37 58.41
CA PHE A 335 -63.58 102.05 57.33
C PHE A 335 -64.78 103.00 57.31
N ARG A 336 -65.38 103.30 58.47
CA ARG A 336 -66.47 104.29 58.56
C ARG A 336 -66.04 105.71 58.20
N GLN A 337 -64.79 106.08 58.52
CA GLN A 337 -64.22 107.36 58.11
C GLN A 337 -64.07 107.44 56.58
N GLN A 338 -63.68 106.34 55.93
CA GLN A 338 -63.62 106.28 54.46
C GLN A 338 -64.99 106.43 53.81
N ILE A 339 -66.04 105.79 54.37
CA ILE A 339 -67.42 105.94 53.89
C ILE A 339 -67.88 107.40 54.07
N TYR A 340 -67.55 108.01 55.21
CA TYR A 340 -67.82 109.43 55.48
C TYR A 340 -67.15 110.36 54.45
N GLU A 341 -65.85 110.17 54.21
CA GLU A 341 -65.06 110.96 53.26
C GLU A 341 -65.54 110.79 51.81
N ALA A 342 -66.11 109.62 51.49
CA ALA A 342 -66.75 109.37 50.21
C ALA A 342 -68.12 110.06 50.05
N GLY A 343 -68.59 110.82 51.05
CA GLY A 343 -69.81 111.61 51.00
C GLY A 343 -71.04 110.99 51.69
N TYR A 344 -70.86 109.86 52.38
CA TYR A 344 -71.92 109.11 53.03
C TYR A 344 -71.76 109.12 54.56
N PRO A 345 -72.14 110.20 55.26
CA PRO A 345 -71.96 110.28 56.70
C PRO A 345 -72.93 109.37 57.46
N GLY A 346 -72.49 108.86 58.62
CA GLY A 346 -73.32 108.14 59.58
C GLY A 346 -74.40 109.01 60.23
N PRO A 347 -75.33 108.41 60.99
CA PRO A 347 -75.31 107.03 61.47
C PRO A 347 -75.56 105.99 60.37
N TYR A 348 -74.90 104.84 60.46
CA TYR A 348 -74.98 103.77 59.47
C TYR A 348 -75.98 102.68 59.85
N LEU A 349 -76.86 102.36 58.91
CA LEU A 349 -77.80 101.25 58.96
C LEU A 349 -77.20 100.08 58.17
N VAL A 350 -76.61 99.12 58.87
CA VAL A 350 -75.81 98.07 58.25
C VAL A 350 -76.67 96.84 57.96
N TYR A 351 -76.69 96.38 56.72
CA TYR A 351 -77.32 95.14 56.29
C TYR A 351 -76.31 94.19 55.65
N VAL A 352 -76.69 92.92 55.60
CA VAL A 352 -76.10 91.92 54.72
C VAL A 352 -77.21 91.21 53.97
N TYR A 353 -77.03 91.03 52.66
CA TYR A 353 -77.92 90.29 51.80
C TYR A 353 -77.39 88.89 51.52
N GLY A 354 -78.29 87.91 51.56
CA GLY A 354 -77.93 86.53 51.24
C GLY A 354 -79.03 85.79 50.48
N LEU A 355 -78.72 85.28 49.28
CA LEU A 355 -79.64 84.37 48.56
C LEU A 355 -79.73 82.98 49.21
N ARG A 356 -78.62 82.49 49.76
CA ARG A 356 -78.58 81.24 50.53
C ARG A 356 -77.90 81.45 51.86
N ILE A 357 -78.68 81.46 52.93
CA ILE A 357 -78.20 81.72 54.28
C ILE A 357 -78.01 80.42 55.03
N GLN A 358 -76.83 80.23 55.62
CA GLN A 358 -76.57 79.13 56.54
C GLN A 358 -77.18 79.42 57.92
N PRO A 359 -77.63 78.41 58.68
CA PRO A 359 -78.15 78.61 60.04
C PRO A 359 -77.22 79.44 60.94
N SER A 360 -75.91 79.27 60.81
CA SER A 360 -74.91 80.01 61.59
C SER A 360 -74.84 81.50 61.27
N ALA A 361 -75.22 81.93 60.06
CA ALA A 361 -75.27 83.34 59.70
C ALA A 361 -76.42 84.07 60.42
N TYR A 362 -77.56 83.40 60.64
CA TYR A 362 -78.66 83.99 61.42
C TYR A 362 -78.23 84.34 62.84
N GLU A 363 -77.51 83.43 63.49
CA GLU A 363 -76.96 83.66 64.83
C GLU A 363 -75.90 84.78 64.81
N ALA A 364 -75.04 84.80 63.78
CA ALA A 364 -74.02 85.83 63.61
C ALA A 364 -74.64 87.23 63.46
N VAL A 365 -75.64 87.38 62.60
CA VAL A 365 -76.29 88.67 62.33
C VAL A 365 -76.89 89.24 63.62
N LYS A 366 -77.63 88.42 64.38
CA LYS A 366 -78.18 88.81 65.69
C LYS A 366 -77.08 89.20 66.67
N ARG A 367 -75.99 88.42 66.73
CA ARG A 367 -74.85 88.69 67.62
C ARG A 367 -74.15 90.00 67.29
N PHE A 368 -74.08 90.38 66.03
CA PHE A 368 -73.41 91.60 65.59
C PHE A 368 -74.34 92.82 65.46
N GLY A 369 -75.64 92.63 65.60
CA GLY A 369 -76.63 93.71 65.59
C GLY A 369 -76.87 94.34 64.20
N ILE A 370 -76.43 93.69 63.13
CA ILE A 370 -76.66 94.15 61.75
C ILE A 370 -77.97 93.56 61.20
N GLY A 371 -78.46 94.09 60.09
CA GLY A 371 -79.66 93.60 59.42
C GLY A 371 -79.39 92.40 58.52
N LEU A 372 -80.35 91.49 58.40
CA LEU A 372 -80.33 90.40 57.42
C LEU A 372 -81.44 90.60 56.40
N LEU A 373 -81.03 90.78 55.15
CA LEU A 373 -81.92 90.91 54.02
C LEU A 373 -81.82 89.68 53.10
N THR A 374 -82.95 89.33 52.49
CA THR A 374 -83.07 88.24 51.51
C THR A 374 -83.99 88.67 50.39
N ASP A 375 -84.07 87.87 49.32
CA ASP A 375 -85.08 87.99 48.25
C ASP A 375 -86.55 87.90 48.72
N ARG A 376 -86.76 87.66 50.03
CA ARG A 376 -88.08 87.57 50.67
C ARG A 376 -88.31 88.69 51.70
N GLY A 377 -87.49 89.73 51.64
CA GLY A 377 -87.50 90.84 52.57
C GLY A 377 -86.62 90.62 53.81
N GLU A 378 -86.82 91.50 54.79
CA GLU A 378 -86.00 91.55 56.00
C GLU A 378 -86.34 90.42 56.97
N HIS A 379 -85.34 89.62 57.31
CA HIS A 379 -85.47 88.55 58.30
C HIS A 379 -85.07 89.01 59.69
N ILE A 380 -84.08 89.90 59.80
CA ILE A 380 -83.58 90.46 61.06
C ILE A 380 -83.35 91.94 60.84
N GLU A 381 -83.94 92.77 61.69
CA GLU A 381 -83.71 94.22 61.70
C GLU A 381 -82.40 94.56 62.40
N PRO A 382 -81.61 95.53 61.88
CA PRO A 382 -80.43 96.04 62.58
C PRO A 382 -80.83 96.64 63.93
N GLN A 383 -80.15 96.20 64.99
CA GLN A 383 -80.44 96.60 66.37
C GLN A 383 -79.62 97.82 66.81
N GLU A 384 -78.52 98.10 66.10
CA GLU A 384 -77.61 99.20 66.41
C GLU A 384 -77.39 100.06 65.15
N LEU A 385 -77.42 101.38 65.33
CA LEU A 385 -76.87 102.31 64.35
C LEU A 385 -75.39 102.48 64.66
N PHE A 386 -74.54 102.34 63.64
CA PHE A 386 -73.10 102.52 63.80
C PHE A 386 -72.80 104.01 63.61
N ASP A 387 -72.28 104.68 64.64
CA ASP A 387 -71.91 106.11 64.59
C ASP A 387 -70.44 106.32 64.18
#